data_AF-A0A6B3HPJ4-F1
#
_entry.id   AF-A0A6B3HPJ4-F1
#
_cell.length_a   1.000
_cell.length_b   1.000
_cell.length_c   1.000
_cell.angle_alpha   90.00
_cell.angle_beta   90.00
_cell.angle_gamma   90.00
#
_symmetry.space_group_name_H-M   'P 1'
#
loop_
_entity.id
_entity.type
_entity.pdbx_description
1 polymer ?
#
loop_
_entity_poly.entity_id
_entity_poly.type
_entity_poly.pdbx_seq_one_letter_code
_entity_poly.pdbx_strand_id
1 'polypeptide(L)' 'EEQFMLWRRSYDTPPPPLARDDEYSQFDDPRYATLPPEVRPDTECLKDVVVRMLPYWFDSIVPDLLTGRTVLVAAHG' A
#
# COMPACT_ATOMS: atom_id res chain seq x y z
N GLU A 1 -10.43 20.53 -10.44
CA GLU A 1 -10.20 19.33 -11.27
C GLU A 1 -8.73 18.99 -11.38
N GLU A 2 -7.86 19.96 -11.70
CA GLU A 2 -6.40 19.76 -11.80
C GLU A 2 -5.76 19.10 -10.58
N GLN A 3 -6.04 19.58 -9.37
CA GLN A 3 -5.51 19.01 -8.12
C GLN A 3 -5.90 17.54 -7.93
N PHE A 4 -7.16 17.21 -8.21
CA PHE A 4 -7.66 15.84 -8.13
C PHE A 4 -6.99 14.94 -9.16
N MET A 5 -6.81 15.44 -10.39
CA MET A 5 -6.12 14.72 -11.45
C MET A 5 -4.64 14.50 -11.12
N LEU A 6 -3.99 15.46 -10.45
CA LEU A 6 -2.63 15.32 -9.97
C LEU A 6 -2.51 14.14 -8.99
N TRP A 7 -3.36 14.07 -7.95
CA TRP A 7 -3.33 12.95 -7.00
C TRP A 7 -3.64 11.60 -7.66
N ARG A 8 -4.55 11.58 -8.64
CA ARG A 8 -4.97 10.34 -9.31
C ARG A 8 -3.95 9.82 -10.33
N ARG A 9 -3.12 10.68 -10.92
CA ARG A 9 -2.26 10.34 -12.07
C ARG A 9 -0.77 10.53 -11.81
N SER A 10 -0.39 11.28 -10.80
CA SER A 10 1.00 11.41 -10.40
C SER A 10 1.52 10.09 -9.82
N TYR A 11 2.79 9.80 -10.08
CA TYR A 11 3.46 8.65 -9.49
C TYR A 11 3.80 8.88 -8.02
N ASP A 12 4.17 10.11 -7.65
CA ASP A 12 4.83 10.43 -6.38
C ASP A 12 4.15 11.53 -5.56
N THR A 13 2.96 11.98 -5.99
CA THR A 13 2.21 13.03 -5.30
C THR A 13 0.99 12.44 -4.59
N PRO A 14 1.02 12.26 -3.26
CA PRO A 14 -0.12 11.72 -2.53
C PRO A 14 -1.22 12.76 -2.35
N PRO A 15 -2.48 12.33 -2.12
CA PRO A 15 -3.51 13.21 -1.57
C PRO A 15 -3.18 13.60 -0.11
N PRO A 16 -3.89 14.59 0.47
CA PRO A 16 -3.66 14.99 1.86
C PRO A 16 -3.82 13.80 2.82
N PRO A 17 -2.99 13.72 3.89
CA PRO A 17 -3.12 12.68 4.90
C PRO A 17 -4.45 12.77 5.66
N LEU A 18 -5.01 11.62 5.99
CA LEU A 18 -6.12 11.52 6.93
C LEU A 18 -5.62 11.65 8.37
N ALA A 19 -6.44 12.26 9.24
CA ALA A 19 -6.19 12.20 10.67
C ALA A 19 -6.45 10.78 11.18
N ARG A 20 -5.69 10.34 12.19
CA ARG A 20 -5.80 8.94 12.68
C ARG A 20 -7.17 8.63 13.30
N ASP A 21 -7.81 9.63 13.86
CA ASP A 21 -9.15 9.59 14.46
C ASP A 21 -10.28 9.97 13.48
N ASP A 22 -9.98 10.16 12.19
CA ASP A 22 -10.98 10.42 11.15
C ASP A 22 -11.92 9.21 10.96
N GLU A 23 -13.19 9.46 10.60
CA GLU A 23 -14.21 8.41 10.36
C GLU A 23 -13.75 7.38 9.31
N TYR A 24 -12.95 7.79 8.33
CA TYR A 24 -12.45 6.91 7.26
C TYR A 24 -11.05 6.36 7.51
N SER A 25 -10.44 6.69 8.65
CA SER A 25 -9.13 6.18 9.04
C SER A 25 -9.19 4.68 9.31
N GLN A 26 -8.22 3.95 8.79
CA GLN A 26 -8.02 2.53 9.08
C GLN A 26 -6.94 2.30 10.15
N PHE A 27 -6.42 3.38 10.75
CA PHE A 27 -5.25 3.33 11.62
C PHE A 27 -5.43 2.36 12.79
N ASP A 28 -6.62 2.36 13.42
CA ASP A 28 -6.99 1.52 14.56
C ASP A 28 -7.85 0.29 14.17
N ASP A 29 -7.95 -0.02 12.87
CA ASP A 29 -8.70 -1.20 12.43
C ASP A 29 -8.04 -2.49 12.97
N PRO A 30 -8.79 -3.37 13.67
CA PRO A 30 -8.24 -4.59 14.25
C PRO A 30 -7.50 -5.50 13.26
N ARG A 31 -7.84 -5.44 11.96
CA ARG A 31 -7.16 -6.20 10.90
C ARG A 31 -5.67 -5.88 10.79
N TYR A 32 -5.26 -4.68 11.19
CA TYR A 32 -3.89 -4.18 11.09
C TYR A 32 -3.17 -4.11 12.45
N ALA A 33 -3.75 -4.67 13.52
CA ALA A 33 -3.24 -4.56 14.89
C ALA A 33 -1.81 -5.09 15.08
N THR A 34 -1.37 -6.05 14.25
CA THR A 34 -0.03 -6.64 14.29
C THR A 34 1.03 -5.83 13.54
N LEU A 35 0.62 -4.86 12.72
CA LEU A 35 1.56 -3.99 12.00
C LEU A 35 2.09 -2.91 12.94
N PRO A 36 3.40 -2.61 12.92
CA PRO A 36 3.94 -1.46 13.63
C PRO A 36 3.20 -0.16 13.23
N PRO A 37 2.89 0.75 14.17
CA PRO A 37 2.16 1.98 13.87
C PRO A 37 2.81 2.84 12.77
N GLU A 38 4.13 2.80 12.66
CA GLU A 38 4.93 3.56 11.69
C GLU A 38 4.81 3.08 10.24
N VAL A 39 4.32 1.86 9.99
CA VAL A 39 4.10 1.33 8.63
C VAL A 39 2.65 1.42 8.16
N ARG A 40 1.76 1.95 9.00
CA ARG A 40 0.34 2.16 8.67
C ARG A 40 0.21 3.52 7.97
N PRO A 41 -0.18 3.58 6.69
CA PRO A 41 -0.18 4.83 5.94
C PRO A 41 -1.40 5.71 6.30
N ASP A 42 -1.15 7.00 6.49
CA ASP A 42 -2.20 8.02 6.61
C ASP A 42 -2.62 8.57 5.22
N THR A 43 -1.77 8.37 4.20
CA THR A 43 -2.00 8.60 2.75
C THR A 43 -0.93 7.86 1.96
N GLU A 44 -1.20 7.58 0.68
CA GLU A 44 -0.22 6.98 -0.24
C GLU A 44 -0.33 7.57 -1.64
N CYS A 45 0.79 7.63 -2.34
CA CYS A 45 0.86 7.67 -3.80
C CYS A 45 1.35 6.33 -4.36
N LEU A 46 1.41 6.19 -5.69
CA LEU A 46 1.84 4.93 -6.31
C LEU A 46 3.27 4.54 -5.92
N LYS A 47 4.17 5.51 -5.74
CA LYS A 47 5.54 5.28 -5.27
C LYS A 47 5.58 4.60 -3.90
N ASP A 48 4.75 5.03 -2.96
CA ASP A 48 4.71 4.46 -1.60
C ASP A 48 4.21 3.00 -1.64
N VAL A 49 3.17 2.75 -2.45
CA VAL A 49 2.64 1.39 -2.69
C VAL A 49 3.72 0.47 -3.25
N VAL A 50 4.52 0.94 -4.23
CA VAL A 50 5.65 0.17 -4.78
C VAL A 50 6.65 -0.17 -3.69
N VAL A 51 7.05 0.82 -2.86
CA VAL A 51 8.03 0.61 -1.78
C VAL A 51 7.57 -0.45 -0.79
N ARG A 52 6.30 -0.45 -0.36
CA ARG A 52 5.81 -1.47 0.60
C ARG A 52 5.47 -2.82 -0.04
N MET A 53 5.20 -2.85 -1.35
CA MET A 53 4.87 -4.09 -2.07
C MET A 53 6.12 -4.91 -2.40
N LEU A 54 7.24 -4.26 -2.74
CA LEU A 54 8.47 -4.93 -3.16
C LEU A 54 9.02 -5.94 -2.13
N PRO A 55 9.02 -5.68 -0.81
CA PRO A 55 9.42 -6.68 0.19
C PRO A 55 8.60 -7.96 0.08
N TYR A 56 7.28 -7.88 -0.01
CA TYR A 56 6.43 -9.07 -0.14
C TYR A 56 6.66 -9.81 -1.48
N TRP A 57 6.89 -9.06 -2.56
CA TRP A 57 7.28 -9.65 -3.84
C TRP A 57 8.56 -10.47 -3.74
N PHE A 58 9.64 -9.90 -3.19
CA PHE A 58 10.95 -10.56 -3.14
C PHE A 58 11.07 -11.62 -2.04
N ASP A 59 10.39 -11.44 -0.91
CA ASP A 59 10.54 -12.33 0.24
C ASP A 59 9.55 -13.51 0.21
N SER A 60 8.43 -13.37 -0.50
CA SER A 60 7.37 -14.41 -0.54
C SER A 60 7.10 -14.93 -1.95
N ILE A 61 6.82 -14.05 -2.92
CA ILE A 61 6.39 -14.49 -4.26
C ILE A 61 7.56 -15.03 -5.08
N VAL A 62 8.68 -14.30 -5.15
CA VAL A 62 9.86 -14.70 -5.92
C VAL A 62 10.41 -16.07 -5.50
N PRO A 63 10.56 -16.39 -4.19
CA PRO A 63 11.02 -17.72 -3.77
C PRO A 63 10.13 -18.85 -4.27
N ASP A 64 8.81 -18.70 -4.21
CA ASP A 64 7.87 -19.70 -4.72
C ASP A 64 8.04 -19.91 -6.23
N LEU A 65 8.16 -18.82 -6.99
CA LEU A 65 8.40 -18.89 -8.45
C LEU A 65 9.74 -19.56 -8.78
N LEU A 66 10.81 -19.26 -8.04
CA LEU A 66 12.14 -19.84 -8.25
C LEU A 66 12.18 -21.35 -7.98
N THR A 67 11.26 -21.87 -7.15
CA THR A 67 11.11 -23.31 -6.92
C THR A 67 10.18 -24.00 -7.93
N GLY A 68 9.74 -23.29 -8.98
CA GLY A 68 8.92 -23.82 -10.06
C GLY A 68 7.42 -23.89 -9.77
N ARG A 69 6.94 -23.20 -8.73
CA ARG A 69 5.51 -23.15 -8.41
C ARG A 69 4.77 -22.17 -9.33
N THR A 70 3.50 -22.47 -9.57
CA THR A 70 2.57 -21.51 -10.18
C THR A 70 1.88 -20.70 -9.09
N VAL A 71 2.13 -19.38 -9.05
CA VAL A 71 1.56 -18.47 -8.05
C VAL A 71 0.42 -17.66 -8.67
N LEU A 72 -0.73 -17.63 -8.02
CA LEU A 72 -1.84 -16.72 -8.35
C LEU A 72 -1.81 -15.52 -7.40
N VAL A 73 -1.82 -14.30 -7.96
CA VAL A 73 -1.93 -13.05 -7.19
C VAL A 73 -3.27 -12.41 -7.50
N ALA A 74 -4.16 -12.35 -6.50
CA ALA A 74 -5.42 -11.61 -6.56
C ALA A 74 -5.29 -10.36 -5.69
N ALA A 75 -5.24 -9.18 -6.31
CA ALA A 75 -4.96 -7.91 -5.66
C ALA A 75 -5.71 -6.75 -6.34
N HIS A 76 -5.22 -5.52 -6.15
CA HIS A 76 -5.80 -4.30 -6.69
C HIS A 76 -4.87 -3.67 -7.74
N GLY A 77 -5.44 -2.83 -8.63
CA GLY A 77 -4.72 -2.05 -9.64
C GLY A 77 -4.72 -0.55 -9.36
#